data_AF-A0A453CF60-F1
#
_entry.id   AF-A0A453CF60-F1
#
_cell.length_a   1.000
_cell.length_b   1.000
_cell.length_c   1.000
_cell.angle_alpha   90.00
_cell.angle_beta   90.00
_cell.angle_gamma   90.00
#
_symmetry.space_group_name_H-M   'P 1'
#
loop_
_entity.id
_entity.type
_entity.pdbx_description
1 polymer ?
#
loop_
_entity_poly.entity_id
_entity_poly.type
_entity_poly.pdbx_seq_one_letter_code
_entity_poly.pdbx_strand_id
1 'polypeptide(L)'
;PLFLARGMGIDRLASGLFTAGMGSEAALARMASGVDQKAVLALDAQYKEMVDEQPGNALFLRNYAQFLHEVKCDSRRAEEYYSRAMLADPTDGEIMSQYAKLVWAVHRDHERSLTYFQKSVQAAPRDRYAPSTTQIL
;
A
#
# COMPACT_ATOMS: atom_id res chain seq x y z
N PRO A 1 13.43 -19.20 -34.67
CA PRO A 1 13.95 -18.68 -33.38
C PRO A 1 14.27 -17.17 -33.47
N LEU A 2 13.58 -16.33 -32.69
CA LEU A 2 14.08 -15.04 -32.17
C LEU A 2 12.97 -14.45 -31.26
N PHE A 3 13.02 -14.75 -29.96
CA PHE A 3 12.24 -14.03 -28.95
C PHE A 3 13.05 -12.80 -28.54
N LEU A 4 12.57 -11.61 -28.88
CA LEU A 4 13.09 -10.35 -28.35
C LEU A 4 12.71 -10.24 -26.88
N ALA A 5 13.67 -10.48 -25.98
CA ALA A 5 13.60 -10.06 -24.60
C ALA A 5 13.67 -8.53 -24.56
N ARG A 6 12.52 -7.87 -24.44
CA ARG A 6 12.45 -6.44 -24.11
C ARG A 6 12.61 -6.31 -22.60
N GLY A 7 13.86 -6.30 -22.14
CA GLY A 7 14.21 -5.78 -20.82
C GLY A 7 13.78 -4.31 -20.77
N MET A 8 12.72 -4.01 -20.02
CA MET A 8 12.38 -2.63 -19.65
C MET A 8 12.97 -2.35 -18.28
N GLY A 9 13.87 -1.37 -18.27
CA GLY A 9 14.71 -0.97 -17.16
C GLY A 9 13.89 -0.62 -15.92
N ILE A 10 14.16 -1.38 -14.87
CA ILE A 10 13.83 -1.05 -13.49
C ILE A 10 14.87 -0.03 -13.04
N ASP A 11 14.84 1.17 -13.61
CA ASP A 11 15.79 2.23 -13.28
C ASP A 11 15.07 3.54 -12.97
N ARG A 12 15.06 3.83 -11.66
CA ARG A 12 15.15 5.19 -11.08
C ARG A 12 13.93 6.12 -11.12
N LEU A 13 12.69 5.63 -11.19
CA LEU A 13 11.53 6.43 -10.79
C LEU A 13 10.65 5.79 -9.70
N ALA A 14 10.67 4.46 -9.54
CA ALA A 14 9.91 3.79 -8.49
C ALA A 14 10.70 3.64 -7.16
N SER A 15 12.04 3.69 -7.20
CA SER A 15 12.87 3.33 -6.04
C SER A 15 13.06 4.45 -5.00
N GLY A 16 12.77 5.71 -5.37
CA GLY A 16 12.90 6.86 -4.46
C GLY A 16 11.61 7.38 -3.85
N LEU A 17 10.44 6.90 -4.30
CA LEU A 17 9.15 7.50 -3.95
C LEU A 17 8.47 6.85 -2.74
N PHE A 18 8.84 5.61 -2.39
CA PHE A 18 8.18 4.84 -1.33
C PHE A 18 9.17 4.09 -0.43
N THR A 19 10.37 4.65 -0.19
CA THR A 19 11.25 4.12 0.86
C THR A 19 10.55 4.29 2.21
N ALA A 20 10.25 3.16 2.83
CA ALA A 20 9.72 3.04 4.18
C ALA A 20 10.37 4.07 5.11
N GLY A 21 9.57 5.04 5.59
CA GLY A 21 9.97 5.94 6.67
C GLY A 21 10.28 7.41 6.31
N MET A 22 10.21 7.85 5.05
CA MET A 22 10.23 9.30 4.76
C MET A 22 8.82 9.84 4.54
N GLY A 23 8.48 10.88 5.30
CA GLY A 23 7.16 11.50 5.34
C GLY A 23 6.60 11.84 3.96
N SER A 24 5.37 11.36 3.75
CA SER A 24 4.48 11.63 2.63
C SER A 24 4.29 13.13 2.33
N GLU A 25 4.61 14.03 3.27
CA GLU A 25 4.53 15.48 3.08
C GLU A 25 5.43 16.02 1.97
N ALA A 26 6.64 15.49 1.79
CA ALA A 26 7.59 16.05 0.82
C ALA A 26 7.21 15.72 -0.64
N ALA A 27 6.59 14.57 -0.90
CA ALA A 27 6.08 14.20 -2.22
C ALA A 27 4.75 14.92 -2.52
N LEU A 28 3.84 15.01 -1.53
CA LEU A 28 2.60 15.78 -1.62
C LEU A 28 2.85 17.28 -1.85
N ALA A 29 3.83 17.89 -1.17
CA ALA A 29 4.17 19.30 -1.33
C ALA A 29 4.67 19.63 -2.75
N ARG A 30 5.34 18.68 -3.42
CA ARG A 30 5.82 18.84 -4.80
C ARG A 30 4.70 18.65 -5.84
N MET A 31 3.61 17.97 -5.49
CA MET A 31 2.45 17.74 -6.36
C MET A 31 1.36 18.80 -6.18
N ALA A 32 1.20 19.36 -4.98
CA ALA A 32 0.29 20.47 -4.70
C ALA A 32 0.69 21.78 -5.41
N SER A 33 1.94 21.90 -5.86
CA SER A 33 2.43 23.06 -6.59
C SER A 33 2.09 23.00 -8.08
N GLY A 34 0.81 22.85 -8.47
CA GLY A 34 0.26 23.15 -9.81
C GLY A 34 0.92 22.55 -11.07
N VAL A 35 1.96 21.73 -10.92
CA VAL A 35 2.80 21.22 -11.99
C VAL A 35 2.43 19.75 -12.18
N ASP A 36 1.64 19.53 -13.23
CA ASP A 36 1.34 18.26 -13.89
C ASP A 36 0.20 17.37 -13.35
N GLN A 37 -1.04 17.89 -13.40
CA GLN A 37 -2.26 17.05 -13.48
C GLN A 37 -2.11 15.92 -14.54
N LYS A 38 -1.39 16.20 -15.65
CA LYS A 38 -1.09 15.23 -16.70
C LYS A 38 -0.18 14.10 -16.22
N ALA A 39 0.81 14.38 -15.38
CA ALA A 39 1.65 13.35 -14.78
C ALA A 39 0.85 12.49 -13.79
N VAL A 40 -0.05 13.09 -13.01
CA VAL A 40 -0.97 12.34 -12.12
C VAL A 40 -1.87 11.39 -12.92
N LEU A 41 -2.41 11.84 -14.06
CA LEU A 41 -3.23 10.99 -14.94
C LEU A 41 -2.41 9.88 -15.63
N ALA A 42 -1.19 10.19 -16.07
CA ALA A 42 -0.29 9.19 -16.65
C ALA A 42 0.09 8.12 -15.62
N LEU A 43 0.36 8.53 -14.38
CA LEU A 43 0.68 7.61 -13.28
C LEU A 43 -0.53 6.74 -12.90
N ASP A 44 -1.75 7.30 -12.89
CA ASP A 44 -2.99 6.54 -12.69
C ASP A 44 -3.18 5.46 -13.78
N ALA A 45 -2.87 5.77 -15.04
CA ALA A 45 -2.92 4.81 -16.13
C ALA A 45 -1.86 3.70 -15.98
N GLN A 46 -0.62 4.05 -15.62
CA GLN A 46 0.45 3.08 -15.37
C GLN A 46 0.11 2.12 -14.23
N TYR A 47 -0.44 2.63 -13.12
CA TYR A 47 -0.88 1.76 -12.03
C TYR A 47 -2.01 0.82 -12.44
N LYS A 48 -2.97 1.29 -13.23
CA LYS A 48 -4.02 0.42 -13.77
C LYS A 48 -3.46 -0.70 -14.63
N GLU A 49 -2.54 -0.37 -15.55
CA GLU A 49 -1.88 -1.37 -16.39
C GLU A 49 -1.14 -2.43 -15.55
N MET A 50 -0.35 -2.01 -14.56
CA MET A 50 0.33 -2.95 -13.66
C MET A 50 -0.65 -3.86 -12.87
N VAL A 51 -1.78 -3.30 -12.42
CA VAL A 51 -2.81 -4.08 -11.71
C VAL A 51 -3.58 -4.99 -12.66
N ASP A 52 -3.76 -4.62 -13.93
CA ASP A 52 -4.42 -5.46 -14.93
C ASP A 52 -3.51 -6.61 -15.38
N GLU A 53 -2.20 -6.37 -15.50
CA GLU A 53 -1.20 -7.40 -15.76
C GLU A 53 -1.06 -8.38 -14.59
N GLN A 54 -1.11 -7.86 -13.35
CA GLN A 54 -0.89 -8.64 -12.13
C GLN A 54 -1.96 -8.35 -11.08
N PRO A 55 -3.21 -8.81 -11.29
CA PRO A 55 -4.36 -8.45 -10.46
C PRO A 55 -4.34 -9.02 -9.04
N GLY A 56 -3.45 -9.97 -8.77
CA GLY A 56 -3.22 -10.59 -7.46
C GLY A 56 -1.92 -10.16 -6.78
N ASN A 57 -1.18 -9.19 -7.32
CA ASN A 57 0.03 -8.71 -6.68
C ASN A 57 -0.30 -7.67 -5.59
N ALA A 58 -0.25 -8.10 -4.33
CA ALA A 58 -0.59 -7.29 -3.17
C ALA A 58 0.22 -5.98 -3.08
N LEU A 59 1.48 -5.99 -3.53
CA LEU A 59 2.35 -4.82 -3.56
C LEU A 59 1.82 -3.73 -4.51
N PHE A 60 1.40 -4.11 -5.72
CA PHE A 60 0.86 -3.14 -6.69
C PHE A 60 -0.51 -2.63 -6.25
N LEU A 61 -1.36 -3.51 -5.72
CA LEU A 61 -2.68 -3.14 -5.20
C LEU A 61 -2.56 -2.13 -4.04
N ARG A 62 -1.68 -2.36 -3.06
CA ARG A 62 -1.51 -1.44 -1.91
C ARG A 62 -0.91 -0.10 -2.34
N ASN A 63 0.10 -0.11 -3.21
CA ASN A 63 0.73 1.13 -3.68
C ASN A 63 -0.26 1.98 -4.48
N TYR A 64 -1.10 1.35 -5.31
CA TYR A 64 -2.13 2.07 -6.04
C TYR A 64 -3.21 2.63 -5.13
N ALA A 65 -3.63 1.88 -4.10
CA ALA A 65 -4.56 2.36 -3.09
C ALA A 65 -4.03 3.61 -2.34
N GLN A 66 -2.75 3.60 -1.97
CA GLN A 66 -2.10 4.74 -1.33
C GLN A 66 -2.08 5.97 -2.25
N PHE A 67 -1.70 5.81 -3.52
CA PHE A 67 -1.73 6.88 -4.52
C PHE A 67 -3.14 7.48 -4.69
N LEU A 68 -4.17 6.64 -4.73
CA LEU A 68 -5.55 7.10 -4.84
C LEU A 68 -5.97 7.93 -3.63
N HIS A 69 -5.59 7.52 -2.41
CA HIS A 69 -5.90 8.24 -1.19
C HIS A 69 -5.13 9.57 -1.07
N GLU A 70 -3.81 9.54 -1.25
CA GLU A 70 -2.94 10.69 -0.98
C GLU A 70 -2.93 11.71 -2.13
N VAL A 71 -2.95 11.26 -3.38
CA VAL A 71 -2.80 12.14 -4.55
C VAL A 71 -4.14 12.51 -5.16
N LYS A 72 -5.03 11.52 -5.33
CA LYS A 72 -6.35 11.76 -5.96
C LYS A 72 -7.44 12.08 -4.95
N CYS A 73 -7.16 11.98 -3.64
CA CYS A 73 -8.13 12.11 -2.56
C CYS A 73 -9.36 11.19 -2.75
N ASP A 74 -9.20 10.10 -3.49
CA ASP A 74 -10.26 9.14 -3.82
C ASP A 74 -10.21 7.96 -2.85
N SER A 75 -10.77 8.23 -1.67
CA SER A 75 -10.78 7.26 -0.57
C SER A 75 -11.62 6.03 -0.89
N ARG A 76 -12.70 6.18 -1.68
CA ARG A 76 -13.57 5.05 -2.03
C ARG A 76 -12.82 4.02 -2.87
N ARG A 77 -12.14 4.46 -3.93
CA ARG A 77 -11.33 3.54 -4.75
C ARG A 77 -10.15 2.99 -3.96
N ALA A 78 -9.52 3.81 -3.11
CA ALA A 78 -8.45 3.34 -2.24
C ALA A 78 -8.89 2.17 -1.34
N GLU A 79 -10.08 2.25 -0.72
CA GLU A 79 -10.62 1.15 0.11
C GLU A 79 -10.81 -0.15 -0.68
N GLU A 80 -11.29 -0.05 -1.92
CA GLU A 80 -11.47 -1.21 -2.81
C GLU A 80 -10.13 -1.90 -3.10
N TYR A 81 -9.08 -1.12 -3.42
CA TYR A 81 -7.75 -1.67 -3.71
C TYR A 81 -7.04 -2.20 -2.46
N TYR A 82 -7.15 -1.54 -1.30
CA TYR A 82 -6.64 -2.10 -0.05
C TYR A 82 -7.33 -3.43 0.31
N SER A 83 -8.64 -3.51 0.13
CA SER A 83 -9.39 -4.75 0.37
C SER A 83 -8.90 -5.89 -0.53
N ARG A 84 -8.68 -5.62 -1.81
CA ARG A 84 -8.07 -6.58 -2.75
C ARG A 84 -6.66 -6.96 -2.34
N ALA A 85 -5.85 -6.00 -1.91
CA ALA A 85 -4.48 -6.25 -1.46
C ALA A 85 -4.45 -7.19 -0.24
N MET A 86 -5.35 -6.98 0.73
CA MET A 86 -5.50 -7.86 1.90
C MET A 86 -5.95 -9.28 1.53
N LEU A 87 -6.77 -9.44 0.48
CA LEU A 87 -7.16 -10.75 -0.02
C LEU A 87 -6.00 -11.44 -0.75
N ALA A 88 -5.13 -10.68 -1.42
CA ALA A 88 -3.95 -11.19 -2.11
C ALA A 88 -2.84 -11.60 -1.14
N ASP A 89 -2.60 -10.81 -0.09
CA ASP A 89 -1.66 -11.15 0.98
C ASP A 89 -2.25 -10.78 2.36
N PRO A 90 -2.90 -11.74 3.05
CA PRO A 90 -3.45 -11.52 4.37
C PRO A 90 -2.39 -11.51 5.48
N THR A 91 -1.12 -11.78 5.15
CA THR A 91 -0.01 -11.77 6.10
C THR A 91 0.84 -10.50 6.03
N ASP A 92 0.59 -9.63 5.05
CA ASP A 92 1.25 -8.35 4.96
C ASP A 92 0.63 -7.34 5.95
N GLY A 93 1.31 -7.16 7.07
CA GLY A 93 0.92 -6.19 8.09
C GLY A 93 0.97 -4.74 7.60
N GLU A 94 1.74 -4.41 6.57
CA GLU A 94 1.81 -3.05 6.03
C GLU A 94 0.49 -2.66 5.38
N ILE A 95 -0.15 -3.58 4.63
CA ILE A 95 -1.47 -3.35 4.02
C ILE A 95 -2.50 -3.01 5.09
N MET A 96 -2.49 -3.75 6.20
CA MET A 96 -3.42 -3.55 7.31
C MET A 96 -3.18 -2.22 8.02
N SER A 97 -1.93 -1.82 8.22
CA SER A 97 -1.56 -0.53 8.82
C SER A 97 -2.02 0.65 7.95
N GLN A 98 -1.79 0.57 6.64
CA GLN A 98 -2.21 1.61 5.71
C GLN A 98 -3.74 1.69 5.59
N TYR A 99 -4.44 0.55 5.54
CA TYR A 99 -5.89 0.53 5.55
C TYR A 99 -6.48 1.08 6.85
N ALA A 100 -5.88 0.79 8.00
CA ALA A 100 -6.28 1.35 9.28
C ALA A 100 -6.20 2.89 9.31
N LYS A 101 -5.13 3.46 8.73
CA LYS A 101 -4.94 4.91 8.58
C LYS A 101 -6.03 5.53 7.69
N LEU A 102 -6.36 4.88 6.57
CA LEU A 102 -7.43 5.31 5.68
C LEU A 102 -8.79 5.33 6.40
N VAL A 103 -9.15 4.23 7.07
CA VAL A 103 -10.42 4.12 7.82
C VAL A 103 -10.50 5.20 8.90
N TRP A 104 -9.40 5.47 9.60
CA TRP A 104 -9.33 6.55 10.57
C TRP A 104 -9.57 7.94 9.95
N ALA A 105 -8.92 8.22 8.83
CA ALA A 105 -9.00 9.51 8.15
C ALA A 105 -10.39 9.79 7.56
N VAL A 106 -11.00 8.77 6.95
CA VAL A 106 -12.25 8.89 6.17
C VAL A 106 -13.49 8.73 7.04
N HIS A 107 -13.52 7.69 7.88
CA HIS A 107 -14.73 7.32 8.62
C HIS A 107 -14.73 7.80 10.06
N ARG A 108 -13.57 8.29 10.58
CA ARG A 108 -13.38 8.58 12.02
C ARG A 108 -13.74 7.41 12.93
N ASP A 109 -13.73 6.20 12.38
CA ASP A 109 -14.06 4.97 13.09
C ASP A 109 -12.80 4.43 13.79
N HIS A 110 -12.68 4.83 15.05
CA HIS A 110 -11.52 4.52 15.89
C HIS A 110 -11.44 3.03 16.23
N GLU A 111 -12.57 2.35 16.46
CA GLU A 111 -12.61 0.93 16.82
C GLU A 111 -12.20 0.04 15.64
N ARG A 112 -12.73 0.34 14.46
CA ARG A 112 -12.40 -0.41 13.24
C ARG A 112 -10.95 -0.19 12.84
N SER A 113 -10.45 1.04 12.92
CA SER A 113 -9.04 1.36 12.67
C SER A 113 -8.11 0.61 13.64
N LEU A 114 -8.41 0.64 14.94
CA LEU A 114 -7.61 -0.06 15.96
C LEU A 114 -7.55 -1.57 15.68
N THR A 115 -8.66 -2.17 15.26
CA THR A 115 -8.70 -3.59 14.90
C THR A 115 -7.70 -3.93 13.79
N TYR A 116 -7.61 -3.10 12.75
CA TYR A 116 -6.66 -3.32 11.65
C TYR A 116 -5.20 -3.07 12.06
N PHE A 117 -4.94 -2.09 12.93
CA PHE A 117 -3.61 -1.91 13.52
C PHE A 117 -3.17 -3.11 14.36
N GLN A 118 -4.06 -3.67 15.18
CA GLN A 118 -3.76 -4.88 15.96
C GLN A 118 -3.44 -6.07 15.05
N LYS A 119 -4.19 -6.24 13.96
CA LYS A 119 -3.91 -7.29 12.98
C LYS A 119 -2.57 -7.08 12.27
N SER A 120 -2.22 -5.82 11.94
CA SER A 120 -0.91 -5.46 11.39
C SER A 120 0.25 -5.93 12.29
N VAL A 121 0.13 -5.69 13.60
CA VAL A 121 1.13 -6.12 14.59
C VAL A 121 1.21 -7.65 14.72
N GLN A 122 0.08 -8.35 14.58
CA GLN A 122 0.04 -9.82 14.60
C GLN A 122 0.60 -10.46 13.32
N ALA A 123 0.51 -9.75 12.20
CA ALA A 123 0.98 -10.18 10.90
C ALA A 123 2.51 -10.10 10.77
N ALA A 124 3.16 -9.21 11.54
CA ALA A 124 4.61 -9.27 11.71
C ALA A 124 4.99 -10.67 12.26
N PRO A 125 5.95 -11.39 11.66
CA PRO A 125 6.36 -12.69 12.15
C PRO A 125 6.86 -12.53 13.57
N ARG A 126 5.98 -12.89 14.50
CA ARG A 126 6.24 -12.83 15.93
C ARG A 126 7.34 -13.84 16.15
N ASP A 127 8.56 -13.34 16.32
CA ASP A 127 9.63 -14.12 16.91
C ASP A 127 9.04 -14.81 18.14
N ARG A 128 9.24 -16.12 18.17
CA ARG A 128 8.42 -17.12 18.84
C ARG A 128 8.62 -17.09 20.35
N TYR A 129 8.38 -15.96 21.00
CA TYR A 129 8.24 -15.91 22.45
C TYR A 129 6.79 -16.23 22.80
N ALA A 130 6.45 -17.51 22.61
CA ALA A 130 5.40 -18.10 23.42
C ALA A 130 5.91 -18.01 24.87
N PRO A 131 5.20 -17.35 25.81
CA PRO A 131 5.45 -17.63 27.21
C PRO A 131 5.16 -19.11 27.38
N SER A 132 6.21 -19.91 27.56
CA SER A 132 6.07 -21.29 28.00
C SER A 132 5.38 -21.20 29.35
N THR A 133 4.09 -21.54 29.39
CA THR A 133 3.37 -21.76 30.64
C THR A 133 4.08 -22.89 31.36
N THR A 134 5.03 -22.54 32.23
CA THR A 134 5.54 -23.45 33.26
C THR A 134 4.41 -23.63 34.26
N GLN A 135 3.66 -24.70 34.09
CA GLN A 135 2.74 -25.22 35.09
C GLN A 135 3.62 -25.75 36.23
N ILE A 136 3.73 -24.98 37.31
CA ILE A 136 4.37 -25.41 38.55
C ILE A 136 3.37 -26.36 39.23
N LEU A 137 3.75 -27.64 39.33
CA LEU A 137 3.19 -28.59 40.28
C LEU A 137 3.84 -28.37 41.66
#